data_AF-A0A450Z1W9-F1
#
_entry.id   AF-A0A450Z1W9-F1
#
_cell.length_a   1.000
_cell.length_b   1.000
_cell.length_c   1.000
_cell.angle_alpha   90.00
_cell.angle_beta   90.00
_cell.angle_gamma   90.00
#
_symmetry.space_group_name_H-M   'P 1'
#
loop_
_entity.id
_entity.type
_entity.pdbx_description
1 polymer ?
#
loop_
_entity_poly.entity_id
_entity_poly.type
_entity_poly.pdbx_seq_one_letter_code
_entity_poly.pdbx_strand_id
1 'polypeptide(L)'
;RLIKEHSAHIARIKSLLIQHGVRTPIGRNFPEWLETIGDGLGNELGPNLKTELVREYERLQLVKRQIGELQQEQKRRIKEEKTKAMEQIITLMQLRGVGPQSSWILVMEFFVWRKFKNRRELAACAGLTPTPYDSGSSQ
;
A
#
# COMPACT_ATOMS: atom_id res chain seq x y z
N ARG A 1 -3.31 4.35 -5.42
CA ARG A 1 -4.77 4.13 -5.40
C ARG A 1 -5.12 2.77 -4.75
N LEU A 2 -4.73 1.64 -5.34
CA LEU A 2 -5.03 0.29 -4.83
C LEU A 2 -4.63 0.04 -3.36
N ILE A 3 -3.48 0.55 -2.90
CA ILE A 3 -3.06 0.42 -1.48
C ILE A 3 -4.05 1.10 -0.52
N LYS A 4 -4.62 2.24 -0.93
CA LYS A 4 -5.65 2.95 -0.14
C LYS A 4 -6.95 2.13 -0.12
N GLU A 5 -7.38 1.61 -1.28
CA GLU A 5 -8.56 0.75 -1.39
C GLU A 5 -8.42 -0.53 -0.55
N HIS A 6 -7.27 -1.21 -0.61
CA HIS A 6 -6.95 -2.38 0.23
C HIS A 6 -7.13 -2.06 1.72
N SER A 7 -6.56 -0.95 2.16
CA SER A 7 -6.64 -0.52 3.57
C SER A 7 -8.08 -0.17 3.96
N ALA A 8 -8.83 0.47 3.07
CA ALA A 8 -10.23 0.82 3.28
C ALA A 8 -11.12 -0.43 3.43
N HIS A 9 -10.96 -1.44 2.56
CA HIS A 9 -11.73 -2.69 2.68
C HIS A 9 -11.40 -3.46 3.97
N ILE A 10 -10.12 -3.51 4.36
CA ILE A 10 -9.73 -4.09 5.65
C ILE A 10 -10.39 -3.35 6.81
N ALA A 11 -10.37 -2.02 6.79
CA ALA A 11 -10.99 -1.21 7.83
C ALA A 11 -12.50 -1.43 7.87
N ARG A 12 -13.17 -1.51 6.72
CA ARG A 12 -14.61 -1.76 6.62
C ARG A 12 -14.99 -3.11 7.20
N ILE A 13 -14.33 -4.19 6.80
CA ILE A 13 -14.57 -5.55 7.33
C ILE A 13 -14.37 -5.57 8.84
N LYS A 14 -13.27 -5.01 9.34
CA LYS A 14 -13.01 -4.94 10.78
C LYS A 14 -14.08 -4.15 11.52
N SER A 15 -14.49 -3.00 10.99
CA SER A 15 -15.52 -2.16 11.61
C SER A 15 -16.86 -2.90 11.72
N LEU A 16 -17.27 -3.60 10.66
CA LEU A 16 -18.51 -4.39 10.67
C LEU A 16 -18.46 -5.51 11.72
N LEU A 17 -17.34 -6.23 11.83
CA LEU A 17 -17.20 -7.31 12.82
C LEU A 17 -17.17 -6.79 14.26
N ILE A 18 -16.48 -5.67 14.51
CA ILE A 18 -16.35 -5.08 15.85
C ILE A 18 -17.72 -4.61 16.38
N GLN A 19 -18.61 -4.13 15.52
CA GLN A 19 -19.98 -3.75 15.90
C GLN A 19 -20.78 -4.93 16.49
N HIS A 20 -20.40 -6.17 16.14
CA HIS A 20 -21.00 -7.39 16.65
C HIS A 20 -20.12 -8.11 17.69
N GLY A 21 -19.12 -7.42 18.26
CA GLY A 21 -18.24 -7.99 19.29
C GLY A 21 -17.22 -9.01 18.76
N VAL A 22 -17.07 -9.14 17.44
CA VAL A 22 -16.17 -10.12 16.83
C VAL A 22 -14.83 -9.48 16.46
N ARG A 23 -13.73 -10.10 16.86
CA ARG A 23 -12.36 -9.70 16.45
C ARG A 23 -11.64 -10.89 15.85
N THR A 24 -11.30 -10.80 14.56
CA THR A 24 -10.55 -11.86 13.87
C THR A 24 -9.52 -11.29 12.90
N PRO A 25 -8.42 -12.02 12.63
CA PRO A 25 -7.62 -11.78 11.44
C PRO A 25 -8.40 -12.15 10.16
N ILE A 26 -8.38 -11.26 9.17
CA ILE A 26 -8.98 -11.51 7.84
C ILE A 26 -8.04 -12.46 7.06
N GLY A 27 -8.33 -13.76 7.12
CA GLY A 27 -7.56 -14.83 6.48
C GLY A 27 -8.04 -15.19 5.06
N ARG A 28 -7.44 -16.23 4.47
CA ARG A 28 -7.85 -16.77 3.15
C ARG A 28 -9.22 -17.44 3.19
N ASN A 29 -9.51 -18.13 4.29
CA ASN A 29 -10.74 -18.89 4.49
C ASN A 29 -11.79 -18.05 5.24
N PHE A 30 -11.82 -16.74 4.96
CA PHE A 30 -12.69 -15.80 5.66
C PHE A 30 -14.18 -16.10 5.46
N PRO A 31 -14.66 -16.44 4.24
CA PRO A 31 -16.06 -16.80 4.04
C PRO A 31 -16.47 -18.06 4.82
N GLU A 32 -15.63 -19.10 4.80
CA GLU A 32 -15.89 -20.35 5.53
C GLU A 32 -15.88 -20.12 7.04
N TRP A 33 -14.95 -19.31 7.52
CA TRP A 33 -14.89 -18.89 8.92
C TRP A 33 -16.15 -18.13 9.34
N LEU A 34 -16.69 -17.27 8.48
CA LEU A 34 -17.88 -16.46 8.76
C LEU A 34 -19.14 -17.30 8.97
N GLU A 35 -19.21 -18.50 8.38
CA GLU A 35 -20.33 -19.42 8.61
C GLU A 35 -20.27 -20.11 9.97
N THR A 36 -19.10 -20.16 10.61
CA THR A 36 -18.88 -20.86 11.87
C THR A 36 -18.92 -19.97 13.11
N ILE A 37 -18.92 -18.64 12.92
CA ILE A 37 -18.76 -17.67 14.01
C ILE A 37 -20.10 -17.07 14.45
N GLY A 38 -20.25 -16.91 15.77
CA GLY A 38 -21.31 -16.10 16.37
C GLY A 38 -20.84 -14.68 16.72
N ASP A 39 -21.78 -13.83 17.11
CA ASP A 39 -21.51 -12.52 17.69
C ASP A 39 -20.90 -12.63 19.10
N GLY A 40 -20.59 -11.50 19.73
CA GLY A 40 -20.01 -11.46 21.07
C GLY A 40 -20.91 -12.02 22.18
N LEU A 41 -22.18 -12.29 21.89
CA LEU A 41 -23.15 -12.91 22.81
C LEU A 41 -23.39 -14.40 22.47
N GLY A 42 -22.74 -14.91 21.42
CA GLY A 42 -22.89 -16.29 20.96
C GLY A 42 -24.06 -16.52 19.99
N ASN A 43 -24.77 -15.47 19.56
CA ASN A 43 -25.83 -15.61 18.57
C ASN A 43 -25.25 -15.69 17.16
N GLU A 44 -25.97 -16.28 16.22
CA GLU A 44 -25.55 -16.27 14.82
C GLU A 44 -25.51 -14.85 14.24
N LEU A 45 -24.51 -14.57 13.41
CA LEU A 45 -24.47 -13.32 12.65
C LEU A 45 -25.60 -13.29 11.63
N GLY A 46 -26.32 -12.16 11.58
CA GLY A 46 -27.44 -11.99 10.67
C GLY A 46 -27.07 -12.17 9.19
N PRO A 47 -27.97 -12.73 8.35
CA PRO A 47 -27.67 -13.11 6.97
C PRO A 47 -27.28 -11.92 6.08
N ASN A 48 -27.85 -10.73 6.32
CA ASN A 48 -27.50 -9.52 5.60
C ASN A 48 -26.06 -9.06 5.89
N LEU A 49 -25.64 -9.13 7.16
CA LEU A 49 -24.28 -8.80 7.57
C LEU A 49 -23.28 -9.79 6.96
N LYS A 50 -23.59 -11.10 6.99
CA LYS A 50 -22.75 -12.12 6.36
C LYS A 50 -22.56 -11.81 4.87
N THR A 51 -23.65 -11.51 4.17
CA THR A 51 -23.62 -11.15 2.75
C THR A 51 -22.79 -9.89 2.47
N GLU A 52 -22.90 -8.85 3.30
CA GLU A 52 -22.11 -7.62 3.17
C GLU A 52 -20.61 -7.90 3.37
N LEU A 53 -20.26 -8.66 4.41
CA LEU A 53 -18.88 -9.06 4.72
C LEU A 53 -18.25 -9.88 3.59
N VAL A 54 -19.00 -10.80 2.98
CA VAL A 54 -18.54 -11.58 1.82
C VAL A 54 -18.24 -10.67 0.63
N ARG A 55 -19.15 -9.74 0.29
CA ARG A 55 -18.94 -8.79 -0.81
C ARG A 55 -17.72 -7.89 -0.58
N GLU A 56 -17.53 -7.39 0.64
CA GLU A 56 -16.35 -6.58 0.98
C GLU A 56 -15.06 -7.41 0.93
N TYR A 57 -15.12 -8.68 1.34
CA TYR A 57 -13.99 -9.60 1.22
C TYR A 57 -13.62 -9.88 -0.24
N GLU A 58 -14.59 -10.09 -1.12
CA GLU A 58 -14.35 -10.27 -2.56
C GLU A 58 -13.65 -9.05 -3.18
N ARG A 59 -14.09 -7.83 -2.83
CA ARG A 59 -13.44 -6.58 -3.26
C ARG A 59 -12.00 -6.50 -2.76
N LEU A 60 -11.75 -6.88 -1.50
CA LEU A 60 -10.41 -6.96 -0.96
C LEU A 60 -9.53 -7.96 -1.74
N GLN A 61 -10.06 -9.13 -2.10
CA GLN A 61 -9.31 -10.11 -2.89
C GLN A 61 -8.99 -9.60 -4.30
N LEU A 62 -9.93 -8.92 -4.95
CA LEU A 62 -9.69 -8.29 -6.24
C LEU A 62 -8.52 -7.30 -6.17
N VAL A 63 -8.54 -6.39 -5.18
CA VAL A 63 -7.48 -5.40 -5.00
C VAL A 63 -6.14 -6.06 -4.68
N LYS A 64 -6.11 -7.10 -3.82
CA LYS A 64 -4.90 -7.88 -3.52
C LYS A 64 -4.30 -8.51 -4.77
N ARG A 65 -5.13 -9.11 -5.62
CA ARG A 65 -4.71 -9.70 -6.89
C ARG A 65 -4.11 -8.66 -7.82
N GLN A 66 -4.78 -7.52 -8.03
CA GLN A 66 -4.27 -6.44 -8.88
C GLN A 66 -2.93 -5.87 -8.37
N ILE A 67 -2.78 -5.69 -7.06
CA ILE A 67 -1.48 -5.28 -6.47
C ILE A 67 -0.41 -6.32 -6.80
N GLY A 68 -0.71 -7.61 -6.63
CA GLY A 68 0.21 -8.70 -6.94
C GLY A 68 0.61 -8.74 -8.42
N GLU A 69 -0.34 -8.57 -9.33
CA GLU A 69 -0.11 -8.50 -10.78
C GLU A 69 0.84 -7.36 -11.14
N LEU A 70 0.61 -6.15 -10.59
CA LEU A 70 1.50 -5.01 -10.81
C LEU A 70 2.91 -5.24 -10.26
N GLN A 71 3.03 -5.85 -9.09
CA GLN A 71 4.33 -6.20 -8.50
C GLN A 71 5.08 -7.24 -9.34
N GLN A 72 4.38 -8.22 -9.89
CA GLN A 72 4.97 -9.22 -10.80
C GLN A 72 5.43 -8.56 -12.10
N GLU A 73 4.62 -7.67 -12.66
CA GLU A 73 4.97 -6.92 -13.86
C GLU A 73 6.22 -6.05 -13.64
N GLN A 74 6.31 -5.34 -12.52
CA GLN A 74 7.52 -4.57 -12.16
C GLN A 74 8.75 -5.47 -12.07
N LYS A 75 8.65 -6.64 -11.40
CA LYS A 75 9.75 -7.61 -11.31
C LYS A 75 10.17 -8.13 -12.69
N ARG A 76 9.20 -8.38 -13.56
CA ARG A 76 9.43 -8.82 -14.95
C ARG A 76 10.23 -7.76 -15.71
N ARG A 77 9.80 -6.49 -15.66
CA ARG A 77 10.51 -5.38 -16.31
C ARG A 77 11.93 -5.21 -15.83
N ILE A 78 12.17 -5.27 -14.51
CA ILE A 78 13.52 -5.19 -13.95
C ILE A 78 14.43 -6.30 -14.51
N LYS A 79 13.88 -7.50 -14.75
CA LYS A 79 14.64 -8.65 -15.25
C LYS A 79 14.89 -8.59 -16.76
N GLU A 80 13.90 -8.12 -17.53
CA GLU A 80 13.90 -8.22 -19.00
C GLU A 80 14.38 -6.94 -19.68
N GLU A 81 14.11 -5.77 -19.11
CA GLU A 81 14.45 -4.49 -19.71
C GLU A 81 15.85 -4.03 -19.29
N LYS A 82 16.69 -3.71 -20.28
CA LYS A 82 18.05 -3.18 -20.07
C LYS A 82 18.08 -1.66 -20.21
N THR A 83 17.28 -0.98 -19.40
CA THR A 83 17.24 0.50 -19.37
C THR A 83 18.02 1.03 -18.18
N LYS A 84 18.56 2.25 -18.30
CA LYS A 84 19.22 2.95 -17.19
C LYS A 84 18.33 3.09 -15.96
N ALA A 85 17.00 3.23 -16.16
CA ALA A 85 16.05 3.27 -15.06
C ALA A 85 16.03 1.94 -14.28
N MET A 86 15.98 0.79 -14.97
CA MET A 86 16.03 -0.52 -14.30
C MET A 86 17.36 -0.74 -13.57
N GLU A 87 18.48 -0.36 -14.18
CA GLU A 87 19.80 -0.41 -13.52
C GLU A 87 19.85 0.42 -12.24
N GLN A 88 19.28 1.63 -12.26
CA GLN A 88 19.17 2.47 -11.07
C GLN A 88 18.27 1.84 -9.99
N ILE A 89 17.16 1.21 -10.38
CA ILE A 89 16.26 0.51 -9.45
C ILE A 89 17.02 -0.63 -8.75
N ILE A 90 17.75 -1.46 -9.51
CA ILE A 90 18.55 -2.57 -8.97
C ILE A 90 19.64 -2.04 -8.03
N THR A 91 20.30 -0.95 -8.41
CA THR A 91 21.35 -0.32 -7.60
C THR A 91 20.79 0.20 -6.26
N LEU A 92 19.65 0.90 -6.30
CA LEU A 92 19.02 1.42 -5.08
C LEU A 92 18.54 0.31 -4.15
N MET A 93 18.10 -0.83 -4.68
CA MET A 93 17.70 -1.99 -3.86
C MET A 93 18.84 -2.58 -3.02
N GLN A 94 20.11 -2.28 -3.34
CA GLN A 94 21.25 -2.70 -2.53
C GLN A 94 21.41 -1.86 -1.25
N LEU A 95 20.73 -0.73 -1.15
CA LEU A 95 20.79 0.14 0.02
C LEU A 95 19.91 -0.39 1.15
N ARG A 96 20.44 -0.40 2.37
CA ARG A 96 19.69 -0.80 3.56
C ARG A 96 18.46 0.11 3.74
N GLY A 97 17.29 -0.50 3.82
CA GLY A 97 16.01 0.22 3.98
C GLY A 97 15.34 0.62 2.67
N VAL A 98 15.93 0.32 1.51
CA VAL A 98 15.32 0.58 0.19
C VAL A 98 14.94 -0.75 -0.47
N GLY A 99 13.64 -1.04 -0.47
CA GLY A 99 13.09 -2.24 -1.11
C GLY A 99 12.64 -2.00 -2.56
N PRO A 100 12.15 -3.05 -3.26
CA PRO A 100 11.73 -2.98 -4.66
C PRO A 100 10.70 -1.87 -4.95
N GLN A 101 9.73 -1.69 -4.06
CA GLN A 101 8.69 -0.66 -4.24
C GLN A 101 9.27 0.75 -4.08
N SER A 102 10.11 0.96 -3.06
CA SER A 102 10.71 2.26 -2.78
C SER A 102 11.72 2.66 -3.87
N SER A 103 12.56 1.73 -4.33
CA SER A 103 13.48 1.99 -5.43
C SER A 103 12.74 2.31 -6.73
N TRP A 104 11.68 1.57 -7.05
CA TRP A 104 10.84 1.82 -8.21
C TRP A 104 10.25 3.23 -8.18
N ILE A 105 9.62 3.63 -7.08
CA ILE A 105 9.03 4.97 -6.90
C ILE A 105 10.11 6.04 -7.03
N LEU A 106 11.23 5.91 -6.31
CA LEU A 106 12.31 6.90 -6.37
C LEU A 106 12.84 7.08 -7.80
N VAL A 107 13.05 6.00 -8.54
CA VAL A 107 13.55 6.14 -9.91
C VAL A 107 12.49 6.74 -10.83
N MET A 108 11.29 6.18 -10.85
CA MET A 108 10.24 6.60 -11.78
C MET A 108 9.71 8.01 -11.49
N GLU A 109 9.66 8.42 -10.23
CA GLU A 109 9.10 9.71 -9.81
C GLU A 109 10.14 10.80 -9.55
N PHE A 110 11.43 10.48 -9.38
CA PHE A 110 12.49 11.49 -9.20
C PHE A 110 13.56 11.41 -10.28
N PHE A 111 14.21 10.26 -10.43
CA PHE A 111 15.48 10.20 -11.19
C PHE A 111 15.32 10.06 -12.70
N VAL A 112 14.17 9.60 -13.20
CA VAL A 112 13.91 9.44 -14.64
C VAL A 112 13.79 10.78 -15.35
N TRP A 113 13.06 11.74 -14.77
CA TRP A 113 12.76 13.02 -15.44
C TRP A 113 13.59 14.20 -14.91
N ARG A 114 14.25 14.07 -13.76
CA ARG A 114 15.06 15.13 -13.14
C ARG A 114 16.45 14.64 -12.76
N LYS A 115 17.47 15.42 -13.15
CA LYS A 115 18.84 15.25 -12.64
C LYS A 115 19.03 16.12 -11.40
N PHE A 116 19.62 15.56 -10.36
CA PHE A 116 20.00 16.27 -9.14
C PHE A 116 21.52 16.39 -9.09
N LYS A 117 22.05 17.59 -8.86
CA LYS A 117 23.49 17.83 -8.76
C LYS A 117 24.05 17.47 -7.40
N ASN A 118 23.22 17.53 -6.36
CA ASN A 118 23.63 17.26 -4.99
C ASN A 118 22.44 16.79 -4.12
N ARG A 119 22.75 16.28 -2.93
CA ARG A 119 21.76 15.78 -1.95
C ARG A 119 20.78 16.84 -1.45
N ARG A 120 21.14 18.13 -1.46
CA ARG A 120 20.24 19.22 -1.01
C ARG A 120 19.13 19.45 -2.02
N GLU A 121 19.43 19.42 -3.32
CA GLU A 121 18.42 19.52 -4.38
C GLU A 121 17.42 18.36 -4.33
N LEU A 122 17.92 17.14 -4.09
CA LEU A 122 17.05 15.96 -3.92
C LEU A 122 16.17 16.10 -2.67
N ALA A 123 16.76 16.46 -1.53
CA ALA A 123 16.03 16.65 -0.28
C ALA A 123 14.97 17.75 -0.42
N ALA A 124 15.28 18.86 -1.11
CA ALA A 124 14.32 19.93 -1.35
C ALA A 124 13.14 19.47 -2.20
N CYS A 125 13.40 18.70 -3.26
CA CYS A 125 12.35 18.11 -4.10
C CYS A 125 11.47 17.11 -3.32
N ALA A 126 12.04 16.40 -2.35
CA ALA A 126 11.32 15.47 -1.48
C ALA A 126 10.61 16.16 -0.29
N GLY A 127 10.69 17.48 -0.16
CA GLY A 127 10.13 18.22 0.97
C GLY A 127 10.86 17.98 2.30
N LEU A 128 12.11 17.52 2.24
CA LEU A 128 12.95 17.20 3.40
C LEU A 128 13.91 18.33 3.80
N THR A 129 13.95 19.43 3.05
CA THR A 129 14.66 20.64 3.48
C THR A 129 13.69 21.60 4.17
N PRO A 130 14.09 22.26 5.27
CA PRO A 130 13.28 23.32 5.86
C PRO A 130 13.07 24.43 4.83
N THR A 131 11.86 24.97 4.79
CA THR A 131 11.58 26.23 4.09
C THR A 131 12.42 27.31 4.78
N PRO A 132 13.32 28.02 4.08
CA PRO A 132 14.00 29.15 4.71
C PRO A 132 12.91 30.17 5.10
N TYR A 133 12.76 30.40 6.41
CA TYR A 133 11.99 31.53 6.90
C TYR A 133 12.72 32.79 6.46
N ASP A 134 12.16 33.49 5.48
CA ASP A 134 12.53 34.87 5.20
C ASP A 134 11.67 35.79 6.08
N SER A 135 11.91 35.74 7.39
CA SER A 135 11.41 36.75 8.33
C SER A 135 12.51 37.78 8.54
N GLY A 136 12.83 38.51 7.46
CA GLY A 136 14.02 39.35 7.36
C GLY A 136 13.73 40.75 6.82
N SER A 137 12.67 41.41 7.27
CA SER A 137 12.59 42.87 7.24
C SER A 137 11.81 43.39 8.44
N SER A 138 12.44 43.29 9.61
CA SER A 138 12.20 44.19 10.73
C SER A 138 13.42 45.08 10.87
N GLN A 139 13.47 46.14 10.07
CA GLN A 139 14.00 47.45 10.44
C GLN A 139 13.15 48.52 9.77
#